data_AF-A0A527YN85-F1
#
_entry.id   AF-A0A527YN85-F1
#
_cell.length_a   1.000
_cell.length_b   1.000
_cell.length_c   1.000
_cell.angle_alpha   90.00
_cell.angle_beta   90.00
_cell.angle_gamma   90.00
#
_symmetry.space_group_name_H-M   'P 1'
#
loop_
_entity.id
_entity.type
_entity.pdbx_description
1 polymer ?
#
loop_
_entity_poly.entity_id
_entity_poly.type
_entity_poly.pdbx_seq_one_letter_code
_entity_poly.pdbx_strand_id
1 'polypeptide(L)'
;RSFHVDVPEEALVDLKRRILATRWPDKETVGDRTQGVQLAKLKPLVEYWGTGYDWRKVEAKLNALPQFITEIDGLDIQFAHIRSPHK
;
A
#
# COMPACT_ATOMS: atom_id res chain seq x y z
N ARG A 1 5.20 -11.64 -20.09
CA ARG A 1 3.91 -11.03 -20.49
C ARG A 1 3.77 -9.66 -19.82
N SER A 2 3.04 -8.71 -20.41
CA SER A 2 2.81 -7.40 -19.78
C SER A 2 2.02 -7.56 -18.48
N PHE A 3 2.29 -6.70 -17.50
CA PHE A 3 1.60 -6.67 -16.21
C PHE A 3 1.02 -5.28 -15.96
N HIS A 4 -0.19 -5.25 -15.41
CA HIS A 4 -0.88 -4.02 -15.02
C HIS A 4 -1.44 -4.23 -13.62
N VAL A 5 -1.15 -3.32 -12.70
CA VAL A 5 -1.73 -3.32 -11.37
C VAL A 5 -3.20 -2.94 -11.51
N ASP A 6 -4.10 -3.83 -11.13
CA ASP A 6 -5.53 -3.56 -11.09
C ASP A 6 -6.08 -4.10 -9.78
N VAL A 7 -6.29 -3.20 -8.82
CA VAL A 7 -6.91 -3.56 -7.54
C VAL A 7 -8.43 -3.36 -7.65
N PRO A 8 -9.24 -4.42 -7.43
CA PRO A 8 -10.68 -4.31 -7.50
C PRO A 8 -11.24 -3.27 -6.53
N GLU A 9 -12.27 -2.53 -6.96
CA GLU A 9 -12.87 -1.47 -6.13
C GLU A 9 -13.43 -2.03 -4.83
N GLU A 10 -13.98 -3.24 -4.84
CA GLU A 10 -14.48 -3.92 -3.64
C GLU A 10 -13.40 -4.14 -2.58
N ALA A 11 -12.14 -4.36 -2.99
CA ALA A 11 -11.03 -4.51 -2.06
C ALA A 11 -10.68 -3.16 -1.39
N LEU A 12 -10.75 -2.06 -2.13
CA LEU A 12 -10.52 -0.71 -1.60
C LEU A 12 -11.65 -0.27 -0.66
N VAL A 13 -12.90 -0.58 -1.01
CA VAL A 13 -14.06 -0.34 -0.16
C VAL A 13 -13.98 -1.16 1.12
N ASP A 14 -13.62 -2.44 1.03
CA ASP A 14 -13.44 -3.30 2.21
C ASP A 14 -12.31 -2.80 3.12
N LEU A 15 -11.16 -2.40 2.54
CA LEU A 15 -10.05 -1.79 3.27
C LEU A 15 -10.50 -0.55 4.06
N LYS A 16 -11.16 0.41 3.40
CA LYS A 16 -11.67 1.63 4.04
C LYS A 16 -12.65 1.30 5.16
N ARG A 17 -13.56 0.34 4.94
CA ARG A 17 -14.51 -0.11 5.97
C ARG A 17 -13.79 -0.61 7.22
N ARG A 18 -12.76 -1.45 7.06
CA ARG A 18 -11.98 -1.99 8.19
C ARG A 18 -11.21 -0.91 8.93
N ILE A 19 -10.58 0.03 8.20
CA ILE A 19 -9.87 1.16 8.78
C ILE A 19 -10.81 2.01 9.63
N LEU A 20 -12.00 2.36 9.12
CA LEU A 20 -12.97 3.18 9.86
C LEU A 20 -13.58 2.44 11.06
N ALA A 21 -13.64 1.11 11.02
CA ALA A 21 -14.11 0.26 12.11
C ALA A 21 -13.01 -0.12 13.13
N THR A 22 -11.84 0.54 13.09
CA THR A 22 -10.70 0.20 13.97
C THR A 22 -11.09 0.32 15.45
N ARG A 23 -10.98 -0.80 16.18
CA ARG A 23 -11.03 -0.80 17.65
C ARG A 23 -9.63 -0.54 18.20
N TRP A 24 -9.42 0.64 18.76
CA TRP A 24 -8.12 1.04 19.31
C TRP A 24 -7.83 0.36 20.65
N PRO A 25 -6.56 0.00 20.93
CA PRO A 25 -6.12 -0.40 22.26
C PRO A 25 -5.98 0.82 23.18
N ASP A 26 -5.70 0.56 24.46
CA ASP A 26 -5.27 1.58 25.40
C ASP A 26 -3.93 2.21 24.99
N LYS A 27 -3.65 3.39 25.52
CA LYS A 27 -2.39 4.11 25.29
C LYS A 27 -1.22 3.36 25.95
N GLU A 28 -0.04 3.48 25.36
CA GLU A 28 1.21 2.94 25.88
C GLU A 28 1.54 3.49 27.27
N THR A 29 2.28 2.69 28.05
CA THR A 29 2.68 3.04 29.43
C THR A 29 3.95 3.90 29.51
N VAL A 30 4.68 4.03 28.39
CA VAL A 30 5.95 4.74 28.29
C VAL A 30 5.84 5.98 27.40
N GLY A 31 6.69 6.97 27.64
CA GLY A 31 6.75 8.19 26.82
C GLY A 31 7.55 8.05 25.53
N ASP A 32 8.30 6.97 25.36
CA ASP A 32 9.15 6.70 24.20
C ASP A 32 8.56 5.61 23.28
N ARG A 33 9.39 5.02 22.41
CA ARG A 33 8.99 4.00 21.42
C ARG A 33 9.44 2.59 21.79
N THR A 34 9.90 2.36 23.01
CA THR A 34 10.41 1.04 23.45
C THR A 34 9.33 -0.04 23.46
N GLN A 35 8.05 0.36 23.59
CA GLN A 35 6.88 -0.52 23.48
C GLN A 35 6.23 -0.53 22.08
N GLY A 36 6.86 0.08 21.07
CA GLY A 36 6.38 0.07 19.69
C GLY A 36 5.89 1.43 19.17
N VAL A 37 4.94 1.38 18.23
CA VAL A 37 4.38 2.60 17.61
C VAL A 37 3.43 3.27 18.58
N GLN A 38 3.65 4.56 18.84
CA GLN A 38 2.80 5.35 19.72
C GLN A 38 1.42 5.60 19.10
N LEU A 39 0.36 5.40 19.90
CA LEU A 39 -1.04 5.57 19.50
C LEU A 39 -1.32 6.97 18.97
N ALA A 40 -0.68 7.97 19.57
CA ALA A 40 -0.76 9.38 19.15
C ALA A 40 -0.20 9.63 17.74
N LYS A 41 0.69 8.77 17.23
CA LYS A 41 1.19 8.83 15.86
C LYS A 41 0.38 7.98 14.90
N LEU A 42 -0.09 6.81 15.36
CA LEU A 42 -0.81 5.86 14.51
C LEU A 42 -2.24 6.34 14.16
N LYS A 43 -2.96 6.92 15.12
CA LYS A 43 -4.34 7.42 14.90
C LYS A 43 -4.46 8.38 13.70
N PRO A 44 -3.71 9.49 13.63
CA PRO A 44 -3.81 10.41 12.50
C PRO A 44 -3.35 9.80 11.17
N LEU A 45 -2.39 8.85 11.20
CA LEU A 45 -1.98 8.14 9.99
C LEU A 45 -3.11 7.25 9.44
N VAL A 46 -3.76 6.48 10.32
CA VAL A 46 -4.88 5.60 9.96
C VAL A 46 -6.10 6.40 9.51
N GLU A 47 -6.38 7.54 10.16
CA GLU A 47 -7.43 8.47 9.75
C GLU A 47 -7.19 9.01 8.33
N TYR A 48 -5.97 9.48 8.05
CA TYR A 48 -5.61 9.94 6.71
C TYR A 48 -5.74 8.80 5.69
N TRP A 49 -5.31 7.59 6.03
CA TRP A 49 -5.39 6.43 5.14
C TRP A 49 -6.85 6.06 4.79
N GLY A 50 -7.75 6.09 5.78
CA GLY A 50 -9.16 5.74 5.57
C GLY A 50 -9.98 6.81 4.83
N THR A 51 -9.56 8.08 4.88
CA THR A 51 -10.39 9.21 4.45
C THR A 51 -9.79 10.03 3.31
N GLY A 52 -8.48 10.26 3.32
CA GLY A 52 -7.81 11.19 2.40
C GLY A 52 -6.81 10.55 1.44
N TYR A 53 -6.37 9.32 1.71
CA TYR A 53 -5.41 8.63 0.85
C TYR A 53 -6.08 8.08 -0.40
N ASP A 54 -5.51 8.42 -1.55
CA ASP A 54 -6.04 8.07 -2.87
C ASP A 54 -5.18 6.95 -3.50
N TRP A 55 -5.66 5.71 -3.36
CA TRP A 55 -4.99 4.54 -3.95
C TRP A 55 -4.90 4.63 -5.47
N ARG A 56 -5.94 5.14 -6.14
CA ARG A 56 -6.00 5.20 -7.61
C ARG A 56 -4.92 6.11 -8.18
N LYS A 57 -4.53 7.17 -7.46
CA LYS A 57 -3.34 7.97 -7.81
C LYS A 57 -2.04 7.17 -7.77
N VAL A 58 -1.88 6.26 -6.81
CA VAL A 58 -0.66 5.44 -6.70
C VAL A 58 -0.67 4.33 -7.74
N GLU A 59 -1.81 3.68 -7.95
CA GLU A 59 -2.01 2.69 -9.00
C GLU A 59 -1.66 3.26 -10.38
N ALA A 60 -2.14 4.46 -10.71
CA ALA A 60 -1.79 5.14 -11.95
C ALA A 60 -0.28 5.43 -12.07
N LYS A 61 0.38 5.83 -10.97
CA LYS A 61 1.84 6.06 -10.94
C LYS A 61 2.63 4.78 -11.14
N LEU A 62 2.20 3.66 -10.53
CA LEU A 62 2.83 2.36 -10.72
C LEU A 62 2.69 1.92 -12.18
N ASN A 63 1.48 2.01 -12.73
CA ASN A 63 1.18 1.62 -14.11
C ASN A 63 1.77 2.53 -15.19
N ALA A 64 2.29 3.71 -14.82
CA ALA A 64 3.09 4.54 -15.72
C ALA A 64 4.46 3.92 -16.02
N LEU A 65 4.93 2.98 -15.19
CA LEU A 65 6.15 2.22 -15.43
C LEU A 65 5.86 0.95 -16.26
N PRO A 66 6.70 0.58 -17.24
CA PRO A 66 6.60 -0.70 -17.92
C PRO A 66 6.82 -1.86 -16.94
N GLN A 67 5.76 -2.61 -16.69
CA GLN A 67 5.76 -3.76 -15.79
C GLN A 67 5.46 -5.05 -16.56
N PHE A 68 6.07 -6.13 -16.10
CA PHE A 68 5.99 -7.44 -16.72
C PHE A 68 5.90 -8.51 -15.64
N ILE A 69 5.42 -9.66 -16.05
CA ILE A 69 5.45 -10.88 -15.25
C ILE A 69 5.93 -12.04 -16.13
N THR A 70 6.71 -12.95 -15.58
CA THR A 70 7.22 -14.13 -16.27
C THR A 70 7.35 -15.29 -15.30
N GLU A 71 7.24 -16.51 -15.82
CA GLU A 71 7.46 -17.70 -15.00
C GLU A 71 8.96 -18.03 -14.97
N ILE A 72 9.51 -18.26 -13.77
CA ILE A 72 10.86 -18.76 -13.54
C ILE A 72 10.74 -19.86 -12.49
N ASP A 73 11.22 -21.06 -12.81
CA ASP A 73 11.15 -22.24 -11.93
C ASP A 73 9.74 -22.52 -11.37
N GLY A 74 8.71 -22.33 -12.20
CA GLY A 74 7.30 -22.53 -11.83
C GLY A 74 6.68 -21.42 -10.99
N LEU A 75 7.39 -20.30 -10.78
CA LEU A 75 6.92 -19.15 -10.02
C LEU A 75 6.75 -17.93 -10.92
N ASP A 76 5.64 -17.22 -10.74
CA ASP A 76 5.41 -15.94 -11.38
C ASP A 76 6.24 -14.83 -10.72
N ILE A 77 7.17 -14.26 -11.49
CA ILE A 77 8.06 -13.17 -11.07
C ILE A 77 7.60 -11.87 -11.74
N GLN A 78 7.10 -10.93 -10.93
CA GLN A 78 6.75 -9.58 -11.37
C GLN A 78 7.97 -8.66 -11.29
N PHE A 79 8.18 -7.84 -12.32
CA PHE A 79 9.27 -6.87 -12.37
C PHE A 79 8.91 -5.66 -13.22
N ALA A 80 9.55 -4.53 -12.92
CA ALA A 80 9.57 -3.35 -13.79
C ALA A 80 10.88 -3.34 -14.58
N HIS A 81 10.82 -2.98 -15.86
CA HIS A 81 12.02 -2.83 -16.69
C HIS A 81 12.00 -1.50 -17.43
N ILE A 82 12.89 -0.60 -17.02
CA ILE A 82 13.05 0.73 -17.59
C ILE A 82 14.42 0.82 -18.24
N ARG A 83 14.45 1.04 -19.56
CA ARG A 83 15.71 1.24 -20.29
C ARG A 83 16.12 2.71 -20.22
N SER A 84 17.41 2.95 -20.02
CA SER A 84 17.99 4.29 -20.14
C SER A 84 17.71 4.86 -21.54
N PRO A 85 17.40 6.17 -21.66
CA PRO A 85 17.33 6.84 -22.95
C PRO A 85 18.72 7.01 -23.59
N HIS A 86 19.80 6.83 -22.82
CA HIS A 86 21.18 6.92 -23.27
C HIS A 86 21.77 5.52 -23.52
N LYS A 87 22.63 5.43 -24.55
CA LYS A 87 23.36 4.23 -24.93
C LYS A 87 24.76 4.23 -24.35
#